data_AF-A0A2T2SVK2-F1
#
_entry.id   AF-A0A2T2SVK2-F1
#
_cell.length_a   1.000
_cell.length_b   1.000
_cell.length_c   1.000
_cell.angle_alpha   90.00
_cell.angle_beta   90.00
_cell.angle_gamma   90.00
#
_symmetry.space_group_name_H-M   'P 1'
#
loop_
_entity.id
_entity.type
_entity.pdbx_description
1 polymer ?
#
loop_
_entity_poly.entity_id
_entity_poly.type
_entity_poly.pdbx_seq_one_letter_code
_entity_poly.pdbx_strand_id
1 'polypeptide(L)'
;RRRRERLDQMIDRLTENGVEVSSEAVDRHVGTSAAPGRPHLARALVEEEHVDSYEAAFEQYLDADRPAHVPAPTQPATEAIDVLHAAGGVAVLAHPGQWMPGSVLTALRKHGLDGIECHFPSHPDYLVDYYKNICHSHDLLVTGGSDYHGGSDVDDTALGTVGLTVSQWERFRDAAL
;
A
#
# COMPACT_ATOMS: atom_id res chain seq x y z
N ARG A 1 -13.57 7.67 -10.31
CA ARG A 1 -14.77 8.21 -9.61
C ARG A 1 -14.65 8.09 -8.09
N ARG A 2 -14.81 6.92 -7.46
CA ARG A 2 -14.77 6.76 -5.98
C ARG A 2 -13.52 7.34 -5.29
N ARG A 3 -12.34 7.16 -5.88
CA ARG A 3 -11.08 7.72 -5.35
C ARG A 3 -11.05 9.26 -5.36
N ARG A 4 -11.63 9.89 -6.39
CA ARG A 4 -11.71 11.34 -6.49
C ARG A 4 -12.72 11.89 -5.48
N GLU A 5 -13.91 11.30 -5.44
CA GLU A 5 -14.95 11.65 -4.45
C GLU A 5 -14.42 11.53 -3.00
N ARG A 6 -13.58 10.52 -2.72
CA ARG A 6 -12.90 10.39 -1.43
C ARG A 6 -11.84 11.46 -1.20
N LEU A 7 -11.08 11.85 -2.22
CA LEU A 7 -10.10 12.93 -2.11
C LEU A 7 -10.78 14.26 -1.80
N ASP A 8 -11.87 14.56 -2.49
CA ASP A 8 -12.66 15.77 -2.26
C ASP A 8 -13.20 15.81 -0.82
N GLN A 9 -13.72 14.69 -0.30
CA GLN A 9 -14.12 14.59 1.12
C GLN A 9 -12.96 14.80 2.12
N MET A 10 -11.73 14.40 1.78
CA MET A 10 -10.57 14.66 2.65
C MET A 10 -10.23 16.15 2.66
N ILE A 11 -10.37 16.84 1.52
CA ILE A 11 -10.18 18.29 1.41
C ILE A 11 -11.24 19.03 2.23
N ASP A 12 -12.51 18.64 2.11
CA ASP A 12 -13.61 19.23 2.89
C ASP A 12 -13.32 19.14 4.40
N ARG A 13 -12.85 17.98 4.87
CA ARG A 13 -12.47 17.79 6.28
C ARG A 13 -11.26 18.60 6.70
N LEU A 14 -10.27 18.81 5.83
CA LEU A 14 -9.17 19.73 6.13
C LEU A 14 -9.70 21.15 6.35
N THR A 15 -10.58 21.62 5.48
CA THR A 15 -11.22 22.94 5.58
C THR A 15 -12.01 23.08 6.88
N GLU A 16 -12.79 22.07 7.25
CA GLU A 16 -13.51 22.02 8.53
C GLU A 16 -12.58 22.12 9.77
N ASN A 17 -11.32 21.73 9.62
CA ASN A 17 -10.29 21.80 10.66
C ASN A 17 -9.35 23.01 10.50
N GLY A 18 -9.72 23.99 9.67
CA GLY A 18 -8.97 25.24 9.50
C GLY A 18 -7.75 25.16 8.59
N VAL A 19 -7.64 24.10 7.78
CA VAL A 19 -6.58 23.91 6.79
C VAL A 19 -7.17 24.02 5.39
N GLU A 20 -6.92 25.15 4.73
CA GLU A 20 -7.41 25.42 3.38
C GLU A 20 -6.33 25.11 2.34
N VAL A 21 -6.36 23.89 1.78
CA VAL A 21 -5.47 23.48 0.70
C VAL A 21 -6.08 23.85 -0.66
N SER A 22 -5.29 24.41 -1.58
CA SER A 22 -5.83 24.79 -2.89
C SER A 22 -6.10 23.59 -3.78
N SER A 23 -7.21 23.65 -4.54
CA SER A 23 -7.53 22.62 -5.53
C SER A 23 -6.45 22.53 -6.62
N GLU A 24 -5.80 23.65 -6.93
CA GLU A 24 -4.73 23.70 -7.94
C GLU A 24 -3.49 22.91 -7.50
N ALA A 25 -3.03 23.10 -6.25
CA ALA A 25 -1.89 22.34 -5.72
C ALA A 25 -2.19 20.84 -5.66
N VAL A 26 -3.39 20.47 -5.18
CA VAL A 26 -3.83 19.08 -5.19
C VAL A 26 -3.85 18.51 -6.61
N ASP A 27 -4.44 19.22 -7.57
CA ASP A 27 -4.53 18.77 -8.96
C ASP A 27 -3.15 18.67 -9.63
N ARG A 28 -2.21 19.55 -9.29
CA ARG A 28 -0.82 19.48 -9.77
C ARG A 28 -0.14 18.20 -9.33
N HIS A 29 -0.30 17.81 -8.06
CA HIS A 29 0.26 16.56 -7.55
C HIS A 29 -0.49 15.32 -8.05
N VAL A 30 -1.82 15.39 -8.23
CA VAL A 30 -2.60 14.30 -8.83
C VAL A 30 -2.18 14.09 -10.29
N GLY A 31 -1.99 15.17 -11.05
CA GLY A 31 -1.60 15.14 -12.46
C GLY A 31 -2.50 14.21 -13.28
N THR A 32 -1.90 13.26 -13.99
CA THR A 32 -2.59 12.25 -14.78
C THR A 32 -2.83 10.93 -14.04
N SER A 33 -2.60 10.89 -12.73
CA SER A 33 -2.73 9.68 -11.92
C SER A 33 -4.15 9.09 -12.01
N ALA A 34 -4.23 7.81 -12.36
CA ALA A 34 -5.49 7.06 -12.33
C ALA A 34 -5.97 6.78 -10.89
N ALA A 35 -5.14 7.03 -9.88
CA ALA A 35 -5.41 6.67 -8.49
C ALA A 35 -5.15 7.85 -7.51
N PRO A 36 -5.92 8.95 -7.59
CA PRO A 36 -5.83 10.05 -6.63
C PRO A 36 -6.07 9.56 -5.19
N GLY A 37 -5.44 10.23 -4.21
CA GLY A 37 -5.45 9.79 -2.81
C GLY A 37 -4.49 10.54 -1.91
N ARG A 38 -4.35 10.06 -0.66
CA ARG A 38 -3.60 10.71 0.42
C ARG A 38 -2.18 11.16 0.05
N PRO A 39 -1.36 10.39 -0.68
CA PRO A 39 0.00 10.83 -1.04
C PRO A 39 0.03 12.15 -1.81
N HIS A 40 -0.93 12.38 -2.70
CA HIS A 40 -1.02 13.62 -3.48
C HIS A 40 -1.42 14.80 -2.59
N LEU A 41 -2.34 14.55 -1.64
CA LEU A 41 -2.78 15.55 -0.67
C LEU A 41 -1.67 15.89 0.34
N ALA A 42 -0.89 14.92 0.78
CA ALA A 42 0.28 15.13 1.64
C ALA A 42 1.31 16.04 0.98
N ARG A 43 1.62 15.80 -0.31
CA ARG A 43 2.53 16.66 -1.07
C ARG A 43 1.99 18.08 -1.23
N ALA A 44 0.67 18.24 -1.46
CA ALA A 44 0.05 19.57 -1.52
C ALA A 44 0.14 20.31 -0.18
N LEU A 45 -0.08 19.62 0.94
CA LEU A 45 0.05 20.20 2.28
C LEU A 45 1.49 20.65 2.59
N VAL A 46 2.49 19.92 2.09
CA VAL A 46 3.90 20.33 2.21
C VAL A 46 4.21 21.52 1.29
N GLU A 47 3.74 21.48 0.03
CA GLU A 47 3.96 22.56 -0.95
C GLU A 47 3.39 23.90 -0.45
N GLU A 48 2.22 23.86 0.17
CA GLU A 48 1.53 25.04 0.71
C GLU A 48 1.91 25.36 2.17
N GLU A 49 2.98 24.74 2.68
CA GLU A 49 3.57 25.02 4.00
C GLU A 49 2.60 24.81 5.19
N HIS A 50 1.60 23.93 5.03
CA HIS A 50 0.69 23.55 6.12
C HIS A 50 1.31 22.54 7.10
N VAL A 51 2.34 21.81 6.67
CA VAL A 51 3.12 20.86 7.47
C VAL A 51 4.59 20.87 7.06
N ASP A 52 5.47 20.50 7.98
CA ASP A 52 6.93 20.53 7.77
C ASP A 52 7.46 19.37 6.92
N SER A 53 6.72 18.26 6.80
CA SER A 53 7.14 17.08 6.04
C SER A 53 5.96 16.24 5.56
N TYR A 54 6.26 15.31 4.65
CA TYR A 54 5.29 14.34 4.14
C TYR A 54 4.72 13.48 5.28
N GLU A 55 5.58 12.98 6.17
CA GLU A 55 5.22 12.20 7.36
C GLU A 55 4.33 13.02 8.29
N ALA A 56 4.69 14.28 8.53
CA ALA A 56 3.89 15.20 9.35
C ALA A 56 2.47 15.38 8.79
N ALA A 57 2.30 15.37 7.47
CA ALA A 57 0.98 15.38 6.84
C ALA A 57 0.13 14.16 7.23
N PHE A 58 0.73 12.98 7.27
CA PHE A 58 0.04 11.75 7.70
C PHE A 58 -0.26 11.76 9.19
N GLU A 59 0.75 12.05 10.02
CA GLU A 59 0.62 12.04 11.47
C GLU A 59 -0.39 13.08 11.99
N GLN A 60 -0.48 14.24 11.35
CA GLN A 60 -1.38 15.30 11.78
C GLN A 60 -2.78 15.16 11.19
N TYR A 61 -2.91 14.76 9.91
CA TYR A 61 -4.17 14.90 9.17
C TYR A 61 -4.69 13.64 8.47
N LEU A 62 -3.81 12.79 7.89
CA LEU A 62 -4.25 11.82 6.88
C LEU A 62 -4.26 10.34 7.32
N ASP A 63 -3.61 10.01 8.44
CA ASP A 63 -3.61 8.65 9.00
C ASP A 63 -4.95 8.22 9.56
N ALA A 64 -5.09 6.92 9.85
CA ALA A 64 -6.28 6.43 10.55
C ALA A 64 -6.54 7.27 11.81
N ASP A 65 -7.81 7.57 12.06
CA ASP A 65 -8.27 8.38 13.19
C ASP A 65 -7.80 9.85 13.20
N ARG A 66 -7.20 10.35 12.11
CA ARG A 66 -6.85 11.77 11.95
C ARG A 66 -7.97 12.60 11.34
N PRO A 67 -7.98 13.93 11.54
CA PRO A 67 -9.12 14.80 11.21
C PRO A 67 -9.58 14.70 9.76
N ALA A 68 -8.65 14.57 8.80
CA ALA A 68 -8.98 14.48 7.38
C ALA A 68 -9.11 13.04 6.87
N HIS A 69 -9.09 12.02 7.74
CA HIS A 69 -9.15 10.63 7.33
C HIS A 69 -10.54 10.19 6.89
N VAL A 70 -10.69 9.92 5.59
CA VAL A 70 -11.88 9.25 5.06
C VAL A 70 -11.52 7.78 4.77
N PRO A 71 -12.19 6.78 5.36
CA PRO A 71 -11.91 5.38 5.04
C PRO A 71 -12.05 5.09 3.54
N ALA A 72 -11.14 4.30 2.97
CA ALA A 72 -11.28 3.87 1.59
C ALA A 72 -12.41 2.82 1.49
N PRO A 73 -13.22 2.83 0.42
CA PRO A 73 -14.13 1.72 0.18
C PRO A 73 -13.31 0.44 0.01
N THR A 74 -13.61 -0.57 0.81
CA THR A 74 -12.95 -1.88 0.75
C THR A 74 -13.80 -2.86 -0.04
N GLN A 75 -13.12 -3.84 -0.61
CA GLN A 75 -13.72 -5.02 -1.22
C GLN A 75 -13.19 -6.25 -0.48
N PRO A 76 -13.96 -7.35 -0.36
CA PRO A 76 -13.48 -8.57 0.23
C PRO A 76 -12.18 -9.02 -0.46
N ALA A 77 -11.17 -9.36 0.32
CA ALA A 77 -9.90 -9.84 -0.24
C ALA A 77 -10.08 -11.13 -1.07
N THR A 78 -11.10 -11.93 -0.76
CA THR A 78 -11.49 -13.11 -1.55
C THR A 78 -11.93 -12.72 -2.96
N GLU A 79 -12.73 -11.66 -3.11
CA GLU A 79 -13.14 -11.17 -4.43
C GLU A 79 -11.94 -10.65 -5.23
N ALA A 80 -10.96 -10.03 -4.57
CA ALA A 80 -9.73 -9.61 -5.23
C ALA A 80 -8.90 -10.80 -5.71
N ILE A 81 -8.83 -11.89 -4.93
CA ILE A 81 -8.18 -13.15 -5.34
C ILE A 81 -8.89 -13.71 -6.59
N ASP A 82 -10.22 -13.83 -6.55
CA ASP A 82 -11.00 -14.34 -7.68
C ASP A 82 -10.76 -13.53 -8.97
N VAL A 83 -10.72 -12.20 -8.87
CA VAL A 83 -10.46 -11.31 -10.01
C VAL A 83 -9.05 -11.50 -10.58
N LEU A 84 -8.03 -11.62 -9.71
CA LEU A 84 -6.66 -11.86 -10.16
C LEU A 84 -6.53 -13.20 -10.89
N HIS A 85 -7.11 -14.26 -10.32
CA HIS A 85 -7.10 -15.59 -10.93
C HIS A 85 -7.90 -15.63 -12.24
N ALA A 86 -9.06 -14.97 -12.32
CA ALA A 86 -9.83 -14.87 -13.55
C ALA A 86 -9.08 -14.13 -14.68
N ALA A 87 -8.13 -13.26 -14.32
CA ALA A 87 -7.22 -12.61 -15.26
C ALA A 87 -5.97 -13.44 -15.60
N GLY A 88 -5.83 -14.66 -15.05
CA GLY A 88 -4.65 -15.51 -15.18
C GLY A 88 -3.45 -15.06 -14.34
N GLY A 89 -3.66 -14.15 -13.38
CA GLY A 89 -2.63 -13.66 -12.48
C GLY A 89 -2.53 -14.46 -11.19
N VAL A 90 -1.56 -14.09 -10.36
CA VAL A 90 -1.32 -14.63 -9.02
C VAL A 90 -1.73 -13.63 -7.94
N ALA A 91 -2.29 -14.12 -6.84
CA ALA A 91 -2.70 -13.32 -5.70
C ALA A 91 -1.65 -13.35 -4.58
N VAL A 92 -1.05 -12.18 -4.33
CA VAL A 92 0.00 -12.01 -3.33
C VAL A 92 -0.45 -11.03 -2.25
N LEU A 93 -0.28 -11.42 -0.98
CA LEU A 93 -0.51 -10.55 0.17
C LEU A 93 0.67 -9.59 0.34
N ALA A 94 0.47 -8.33 -0.06
CA ALA A 94 1.48 -7.28 0.04
C ALA A 94 1.72 -6.86 1.50
N HIS A 95 2.99 -6.64 1.84
CA HIS A 95 3.58 -6.15 3.09
C HIS A 95 2.64 -6.26 4.31
N PRO A 96 2.31 -7.50 4.74
CA PRO A 96 1.29 -7.74 5.79
C PRO A 96 1.65 -7.15 7.15
N GLY A 97 2.90 -6.72 7.33
CA GLY A 97 3.37 -6.05 8.54
C GLY A 97 3.28 -6.94 9.76
N GLN A 98 3.38 -6.31 10.93
CA GLN A 98 3.04 -6.97 12.18
C GLN A 98 1.51 -6.96 12.30
N TRP A 99 0.94 -7.94 13.01
CA TRP A 99 -0.49 -7.99 13.36
C TRP A 99 -1.48 -8.58 12.35
N MET A 100 -1.03 -9.18 11.24
CA MET A 100 -1.92 -9.99 10.40
C MET A 100 -2.48 -11.16 11.23
N PRO A 101 -3.81 -11.24 11.48
CA PRO A 101 -4.36 -12.32 12.28
C PRO A 101 -4.15 -13.65 11.56
N GLY A 102 -3.60 -14.66 12.25
CA GLY A 102 -3.36 -15.97 11.65
C GLY A 102 -4.63 -16.63 11.09
N SER A 103 -5.80 -16.31 11.67
CA SER A 103 -7.11 -16.73 11.16
C SER A 103 -7.45 -16.12 9.81
N VAL A 104 -7.14 -14.84 9.59
CA VAL A 104 -7.33 -14.15 8.30
C VAL A 104 -6.41 -14.75 7.27
N LEU A 105 -5.11 -14.90 7.59
CA LEU A 105 -4.16 -15.52 6.68
C LEU A 105 -4.55 -16.95 6.30
N THR A 106 -5.03 -17.73 7.28
CA THR A 106 -5.57 -19.07 7.04
C THR A 106 -6.78 -19.05 6.11
N ALA A 107 -7.69 -18.08 6.27
CA ALA A 107 -8.86 -17.94 5.41
C ALA A 107 -8.47 -17.58 3.97
N LEU A 108 -7.57 -16.61 3.79
CA LEU A 108 -7.06 -16.21 2.47
C LEU A 108 -6.35 -17.37 1.76
N ARG A 109 -5.49 -18.10 2.48
CA ARG A 109 -4.83 -19.30 1.96
C ARG A 109 -5.82 -20.37 1.53
N LYS A 110 -6.84 -20.64 2.35
CA LYS A 110 -7.89 -21.62 2.02
C LYS A 110 -8.72 -21.20 0.81
N HIS A 111 -8.81 -19.90 0.55
CA HIS A 111 -9.58 -19.37 -0.57
C HIS A 111 -8.78 -19.40 -1.88
N GLY A 112 -7.47 -19.16 -1.84
CA GLY A 112 -6.61 -19.24 -3.03
C GLY A 112 -5.43 -18.27 -3.04
N LEU A 113 -4.98 -17.76 -1.88
CA LEU A 113 -3.78 -16.93 -1.84
C LEU A 113 -2.55 -17.71 -2.34
N ASP A 114 -1.79 -17.15 -3.27
CA ASP A 114 -0.63 -17.81 -3.90
C ASP A 114 0.69 -17.42 -3.24
N GLY A 115 0.78 -16.23 -2.65
CA GLY A 115 2.05 -15.71 -2.13
C GLY A 115 1.91 -14.67 -1.03
N ILE A 116 3.04 -14.39 -0.39
CA ILE A 116 3.17 -13.33 0.62
C ILE A 116 4.44 -12.53 0.30
N GLU A 117 4.34 -11.20 0.43
CA GLU A 117 5.50 -10.32 0.42
C GLU A 117 6.24 -10.43 1.75
N CYS A 118 7.27 -11.27 1.75
CA CYS A 118 8.09 -11.50 2.94
C CYS A 118 9.16 -10.43 3.07
N HIS A 119 9.78 -10.04 1.94
CA HIS A 119 10.85 -9.05 1.92
C HIS A 119 10.26 -7.66 1.70
N PHE A 120 10.31 -6.81 2.72
CA PHE A 120 9.80 -5.44 2.69
C PHE A 120 10.69 -4.55 3.59
N PRO A 121 10.96 -3.28 3.26
CA PRO A 121 11.90 -2.43 4.01
C PRO A 121 11.57 -2.32 5.50
N SER A 122 10.29 -2.21 5.85
CA SER A 122 9.85 -2.10 7.25
C SER A 122 9.67 -3.46 7.95
N HIS A 123 9.96 -4.59 7.28
CA HIS A 123 9.95 -5.89 7.92
C HIS A 123 11.30 -6.17 8.59
N PRO A 124 11.37 -6.27 9.94
CA PRO A 124 12.56 -6.75 10.60
C PRO A 124 12.81 -8.24 10.28
N ASP A 125 14.05 -8.71 10.42
CA ASP A 125 14.47 -10.07 10.05
C ASP A 125 13.54 -11.16 10.60
N TYR A 126 13.10 -11.04 11.86
CA TYR A 126 12.20 -12.04 12.46
C TYR A 126 10.84 -12.13 11.76
N LEU A 127 10.36 -11.01 11.20
CA LEU A 127 9.09 -10.95 10.49
C LEU A 127 9.24 -11.49 9.06
N VAL A 128 10.38 -11.22 8.42
CA VAL A 128 10.76 -11.84 7.15
C VAL A 128 10.81 -13.37 7.31
N ASP A 129 11.47 -13.86 8.35
CA ASP A 129 11.58 -15.30 8.64
C ASP A 129 10.22 -15.92 9.00
N TYR A 130 9.39 -15.21 9.77
CA TYR A 130 8.03 -15.64 10.08
C TYR A 130 7.19 -15.90 8.82
N TYR A 131 7.14 -14.94 7.89
CA TYR A 131 6.36 -15.11 6.66
C TYR A 131 6.99 -16.12 5.69
N LYS A 132 8.33 -16.19 5.60
CA LYS A 132 9.01 -17.24 4.82
C LYS A 132 8.68 -18.64 5.33
N ASN A 133 8.63 -18.84 6.65
CA ASN A 133 8.27 -20.13 7.24
C ASN A 133 6.83 -20.52 6.92
N ILE A 134 5.91 -19.55 6.91
CA ILE A 134 4.53 -19.77 6.47
C ILE A 134 4.50 -20.16 4.99
N CYS A 135 5.21 -19.41 4.13
CA CYS A 135 5.26 -19.73 2.70
C CYS A 135 5.81 -21.13 2.45
N HIS A 136 6.89 -21.52 3.14
CA HIS A 136 7.45 -22.86 3.03
C HIS A 136 6.48 -23.95 3.49
N SER A 137 5.81 -23.75 4.63
CA SER A 137 4.90 -24.74 5.22
C SER A 137 3.62 -24.96 4.41
N HIS A 138 3.29 -24.02 3.53
CA HIS A 138 2.03 -24.01 2.79
C HIS A 138 2.21 -23.93 1.27
N ASP A 139 3.44 -24.10 0.80
CA ASP A 139 3.81 -24.02 -0.62
C ASP A 139 3.40 -22.70 -1.30
N LEU A 140 3.47 -21.59 -0.56
CA LEU A 140 3.22 -20.25 -1.10
C LEU A 140 4.50 -19.66 -1.70
N LEU A 141 4.31 -18.73 -2.64
CA LEU A 141 5.35 -17.90 -3.20
C LEU A 141 5.90 -16.93 -2.14
N VAL A 142 7.22 -16.75 -2.16
CA VAL A 142 7.88 -15.67 -1.44
C VAL A 142 8.07 -14.52 -2.42
N THR A 143 7.52 -13.35 -2.10
CA THR A 143 7.73 -12.13 -2.87
C THR A 143 8.43 -11.04 -2.06
N GLY A 144 8.74 -9.92 -2.71
CA GLY A 144 9.50 -8.82 -2.15
C GLY A 144 9.49 -7.60 -3.03
N GLY A 145 9.42 -6.43 -2.40
CA GLY A 145 9.29 -5.15 -3.06
C GLY A 145 9.77 -4.01 -2.17
N SER A 146 10.22 -2.93 -2.80
CA SER A 146 10.61 -1.68 -2.11
C SER A 146 9.41 -0.79 -1.81
N ASP A 147 8.27 -1.02 -2.48
CA ASP A 147 7.11 -0.12 -2.46
C ASP A 147 7.50 1.34 -2.71
N TYR A 148 8.36 1.54 -3.73
CA TYR A 148 8.90 2.85 -4.06
C TYR A 148 7.83 3.81 -4.61
N HIS A 149 7.72 5.01 -4.02
CA HIS A 149 6.70 6.02 -4.34
C HIS A 149 7.24 7.30 -5.02
N GLY A 150 8.53 7.32 -5.37
CA GLY A 150 9.16 8.44 -6.08
C GLY A 150 9.63 9.59 -5.17
N GLY A 151 10.74 10.23 -5.54
CA GLY A 151 11.28 11.43 -4.87
C GLY A 151 12.31 11.14 -3.77
N SER A 152 13.00 12.20 -3.30
CA SER A 152 13.91 12.17 -2.14
C SER A 152 13.21 12.39 -0.80
N ASP A 153 11.95 12.84 -0.83
CA ASP A 153 11.23 13.39 0.33
C ASP A 153 10.10 12.47 0.81
N VAL A 154 10.00 11.24 0.27
CA VAL A 154 8.91 10.30 0.53
C VAL A 154 9.50 8.91 0.75
N ASP A 155 9.86 8.63 1.99
CA ASP A 155 10.40 7.35 2.48
C ASP A 155 11.76 6.96 1.83
N ASP A 156 12.77 6.67 2.66
CA ASP A 156 14.18 6.45 2.24
C ASP A 156 14.39 5.17 1.40
N THR A 157 13.32 4.47 1.02
CA THR A 157 13.42 3.21 0.30
C THR A 157 13.63 3.45 -1.20
N ALA A 158 14.89 3.44 -1.65
CA ALA A 158 15.20 3.52 -3.08
C ALA A 158 14.67 2.30 -3.86
N LEU A 159 14.35 2.54 -5.14
CA LEU A 159 13.96 1.48 -6.07
C LEU A 159 15.04 0.39 -6.14
N GLY A 160 14.63 -0.87 -5.99
CA GLY A 160 15.51 -2.04 -6.12
C GLY A 160 16.35 -2.37 -4.88
N THR A 161 16.08 -1.74 -3.74
CA THR A 161 16.72 -2.07 -2.44
C THR A 161 16.27 -3.40 -1.86
N VAL A 162 15.06 -3.84 -2.22
CA VAL A 162 14.46 -5.11 -1.80
C VAL A 162 13.95 -5.85 -3.03
N GLY A 163 14.14 -7.17 -3.08
CA GLY A 163 13.75 -7.98 -4.21
C GLY A 163 13.88 -9.48 -3.96
N LEU A 164 13.80 -10.25 -5.05
CA LEU A 164 13.80 -11.71 -5.04
C LEU A 164 15.17 -12.28 -5.39
N THR A 165 15.48 -13.46 -4.86
CA THR A 165 16.50 -14.32 -5.48
C THR A 165 16.03 -14.74 -6.87
N VAL A 166 16.97 -15.11 -7.74
CA VAL A 166 16.65 -15.63 -9.09
C VAL A 166 15.67 -16.80 -9.01
N SER A 167 15.87 -17.73 -8.07
CA SER A 167 14.99 -18.88 -7.89
C SER A 167 13.57 -18.51 -7.42
N GLN A 168 13.44 -17.50 -6.55
CA GLN A 168 12.14 -16.99 -6.12
C GLN A 168 11.41 -16.30 -7.29
N TRP A 169 12.15 -15.54 -8.10
CA TRP A 169 11.62 -14.91 -9.30
C TRP A 169 11.15 -15.93 -10.34
N GLU A 170 11.96 -16.96 -10.65
CA GLU A 170 11.58 -18.01 -11.60
C GLU A 170 10.31 -18.73 -11.15
N ARG A 171 10.22 -19.06 -9.86
CA ARG A 171 9.01 -19.67 -9.29
C ARG A 171 7.78 -18.77 -9.41
N PHE A 172 7.94 -17.47 -9.15
CA PHE A 172 6.85 -16.50 -9.31
C PHE A 172 6.41 -16.39 -10.77
N ARG A 173 7.37 -16.27 -11.70
CA ARG A 173 7.13 -16.19 -13.14
C ARG A 173 6.36 -17.42 -13.63
N ASP A 174 6.78 -18.61 -13.23
CA ASP A 174 6.18 -19.87 -13.68
C ASP A 174 4.76 -20.08 -13.10
N ALA A 175 4.42 -19.41 -12.00
CA ALA A 175 3.06 -19.42 -11.43
C ALA A 175 2.11 -18.44 -12.12
N ALA A 176 2.63 -17.41 -12.81
CA ALA A 176 1.87 -16.35 -13.45
C ALA A 176 1.71 -16.52 -14.98
N LEU A 177 2.19 -17.65 -15.53
CA LEU A 177 2.18 -18.00 -16.97
C LEU A 177 1.49 -19.34 -17.20
#